data_AF-A0A661Q7M0-F1
#
_entry.id   AF-A0A661Q7M0-F1
#
_cell.length_a   1.000
_cell.length_b   1.000
_cell.length_c   1.000
_cell.angle_alpha   90.00
_cell.angle_beta   90.00
_cell.angle_gamma   90.00
#
_symmetry.space_group_name_H-M   'P 1'
#
loop_
_entity.id
_entity.type
_entity.pdbx_description
1 polymer ?
#
loop_
_entity_poly.entity_id
_entity_poly.type
_entity_poly.pdbx_seq_one_letter_code
_entity_poly.pdbx_strand_id
1 'polypeptide(L)'
;MNRIIGKYLKNRATISPWAIAGMGRSDFSAAIIIPALAERESLPLTLDRLSLNSVECLAQTLIIVVVNNRVDVSPAEFVDNQNTLRWLQSIPYPQLNLVRIDASSKGLEIPAGDGVGLARKIGFDAALQLLDWKVDPLLISLDGDTLVDHNYLSTIFDHFSAGENRSAVIPFHHQFSPFPEQEAAIRHYELYLRSYLFGLTMAGSPYAFHSIGSAFACRADA
;
A
#
# COMPACT_ATOMS: atom_id res chain seq x y z
N MET A 1 18.26 -0.27 14.66
CA MET A 1 17.58 0.87 14.01
C MET A 1 18.57 2.01 13.78
N ASN A 2 18.70 2.51 12.56
CA ASN A 2 19.65 3.57 12.20
C ASN A 2 19.29 4.91 12.91
N ARG A 3 20.29 5.70 13.30
CA ARG A 3 20.14 7.01 13.97
C ARG A 3 19.26 7.98 13.18
N ILE A 4 19.35 7.95 11.85
CA ILE A 4 18.54 8.79 10.96
C ILE A 4 17.04 8.46 11.13
N ILE A 5 16.70 7.17 11.06
CA ILE A 5 15.33 6.67 11.23
C ILE A 5 14.79 6.98 12.63
N GLY A 6 15.59 6.77 13.67
CA GLY A 6 15.19 7.13 15.04
C GLY A 6 14.87 8.64 15.17
N LYS A 7 15.62 9.50 14.48
CA LYS A 7 15.33 10.95 14.43
C LYS A 7 14.07 11.25 13.64
N TYR A 8 13.83 10.56 12.51
CA TYR A 8 12.61 10.71 11.72
C TYR A 8 11.37 10.30 12.55
N LEU A 9 11.39 9.11 13.14
CA LEU A 9 10.29 8.57 13.96
C LEU A 9 9.94 9.50 15.13
N LYS A 10 10.93 10.14 15.74
CA LYS A 10 10.71 11.08 16.84
C LYS A 10 10.09 12.41 16.41
N ASN A 11 10.44 12.93 15.23
CA ASN A 11 10.17 14.33 14.88
C ASN A 11 9.18 14.52 13.72
N ARG A 12 8.95 13.49 12.91
CA ARG A 12 8.23 13.59 11.62
C ARG A 12 7.15 12.53 11.44
N ALA A 13 7.32 11.37 12.06
CA ALA A 13 6.38 10.28 11.92
C ALA A 13 5.02 10.62 12.53
N THR A 14 3.98 10.22 11.82
CA THR A 14 2.59 10.35 12.21
C THR A 14 2.10 9.00 12.71
N ILE A 15 2.46 8.70 13.96
CA ILE A 15 2.07 7.46 14.64
C ILE A 15 0.85 7.76 15.50
N SER A 16 0.98 8.51 16.60
CA SER A 16 -0.17 8.82 17.48
C SER A 16 -1.25 9.65 16.76
N PRO A 17 -2.56 9.31 16.89
CA PRO A 17 -3.14 8.28 17.77
C PRO A 17 -3.21 6.86 17.15
N TRP A 18 -2.75 6.69 15.92
CA TRP A 18 -2.76 5.43 15.17
C TRP A 18 -1.68 4.45 15.65
N ALA A 19 -2.06 3.18 15.80
CA ALA A 19 -1.13 2.15 16.25
C ALA A 19 -1.38 0.82 15.53
N ILE A 20 -0.30 0.08 15.30
CA ILE A 20 -0.37 -1.32 14.90
C ILE A 20 -0.75 -2.13 16.13
N ALA A 21 -1.79 -2.94 16.02
CA ALA A 21 -2.16 -3.90 17.05
C ALA A 21 -1.62 -5.30 16.72
N GLY A 22 -1.07 -6.00 17.72
CA GLY A 22 -0.92 -7.46 17.67
C GLY A 22 0.34 -8.04 17.03
N MET A 23 1.37 -7.25 16.70
CA MET A 23 2.63 -7.79 16.17
C MET A 23 3.73 -7.94 17.20
N GLY A 24 4.22 -9.17 17.36
CA GLY A 24 5.41 -9.49 18.15
C GLY A 24 6.72 -9.53 17.33
N ARG A 25 6.62 -9.58 16.00
CA ARG A 25 7.79 -9.59 15.09
C ARG A 25 8.16 -8.18 14.65
N SER A 26 9.45 -7.94 14.48
CA SER A 26 10.03 -6.64 14.08
C SER A 26 11.24 -6.80 13.15
N ASP A 27 11.25 -7.89 12.38
CA ASP A 27 12.36 -8.32 11.53
C ASP A 27 11.93 -8.49 10.05
N PHE A 28 11.00 -7.65 9.58
CA PHE A 28 10.49 -7.75 8.22
C PHE A 28 11.42 -7.10 7.19
N SER A 29 11.65 -7.77 6.06
CA SER A 29 12.46 -7.25 4.96
C SER A 29 11.67 -6.34 4.02
N ALA A 30 10.33 -6.38 4.07
CA ALA A 30 9.46 -5.48 3.33
C ALA A 30 8.17 -5.20 4.09
N ALA A 31 7.52 -4.08 3.79
CA ALA A 31 6.16 -3.78 4.22
C ALA A 31 5.28 -3.29 3.06
N ILE A 32 4.13 -3.94 2.86
CA ILE A 32 3.06 -3.47 1.96
C ILE A 32 2.05 -2.68 2.78
N ILE A 33 1.76 -1.46 2.34
CA ILE A 33 0.76 -0.59 2.94
C ILE A 33 -0.43 -0.49 1.99
N ILE A 34 -1.60 -0.85 2.52
CA ILE A 34 -2.88 -0.86 1.81
C ILE A 34 -3.83 0.10 2.53
N PRO A 35 -3.97 1.35 2.05
CA PRO A 35 -5.05 2.22 2.53
C PRO A 35 -6.40 1.66 2.05
N ALA A 36 -7.42 1.68 2.91
CA ALA A 36 -8.73 1.14 2.60
C ALA A 36 -9.87 2.04 3.11
N LEU A 37 -10.71 2.51 2.19
CA LEU A 37 -11.92 3.29 2.46
C LEU A 37 -13.11 2.66 1.76
N ALA A 38 -14.02 2.06 2.54
CA ALA A 38 -15.22 1.38 2.06
C ALA A 38 -14.95 0.26 1.03
N GLU A 39 -13.85 -0.47 1.22
CA GLU A 39 -13.35 -1.51 0.31
C GLU A 39 -13.65 -2.93 0.78
N ARG A 40 -14.69 -3.14 1.58
CA ARG A 40 -15.02 -4.48 2.12
C ARG A 40 -15.18 -5.57 1.04
N GLU A 41 -15.64 -5.20 -0.14
CA GLU A 41 -15.83 -6.14 -1.25
C GLU A 41 -14.53 -6.46 -2.01
N SER A 42 -13.64 -5.47 -2.17
CA SER A 42 -12.43 -5.59 -2.99
C SER A 42 -11.20 -6.01 -2.19
N LEU A 43 -11.07 -5.56 -0.93
CA LEU A 43 -9.92 -5.87 -0.08
C LEU A 43 -9.68 -7.38 0.15
N PRO A 44 -10.72 -8.23 0.37
CA PRO A 44 -10.52 -9.67 0.43
C PRO A 44 -9.91 -10.25 -0.85
N LEU A 45 -10.33 -9.77 -2.02
CA LEU A 45 -9.80 -10.24 -3.30
C LEU A 45 -8.32 -9.86 -3.44
N THR A 46 -7.95 -8.65 -3.03
CA THR A 46 -6.55 -8.18 -2.99
C THR A 46 -5.69 -9.05 -2.07
N LEU A 47 -6.17 -9.33 -0.86
CA LEU A 47 -5.46 -10.17 0.11
C LEU A 47 -5.38 -11.64 -0.34
N ASP A 48 -6.44 -12.17 -0.97
CA ASP A 48 -6.43 -13.49 -1.59
C ASP A 48 -5.31 -13.58 -2.63
N ARG A 49 -5.21 -12.61 -3.55
CA ARG A 49 -4.16 -12.60 -4.58
C ARG A 49 -2.76 -12.45 -3.99
N LEU A 50 -2.60 -11.61 -2.97
CA LEU A 50 -1.33 -11.51 -2.25
C LEU A 50 -0.92 -12.85 -1.63
N SER A 51 -1.87 -13.58 -1.04
CA SER A 51 -1.62 -14.88 -0.41
C SER A 51 -1.14 -15.99 -1.36
N LEU A 52 -1.26 -15.78 -2.67
CA LEU A 52 -0.74 -16.68 -3.71
C LEU A 52 0.73 -16.45 -4.06
N ASN A 53 1.38 -15.43 -3.48
CA ASN A 53 2.82 -15.22 -3.64
C ASN A 53 3.63 -16.29 -2.88
N SER A 54 4.92 -16.42 -3.19
CA SER A 54 5.76 -17.46 -2.58
C SER A 54 5.83 -17.33 -1.06
N VAL A 55 5.87 -18.47 -0.37
CA VAL A 55 5.90 -18.55 1.09
C VAL A 55 7.10 -17.80 1.66
N GLU A 56 8.24 -17.88 0.98
CA GLU A 56 9.48 -17.21 1.36
C GLU A 56 9.34 -15.70 1.32
N CYS A 57 8.70 -15.14 0.28
CA CYS A 57 8.44 -13.70 0.19
C CYS A 57 7.41 -13.25 1.22
N LEU A 58 6.34 -14.02 1.41
CA LEU A 58 5.29 -13.73 2.39
C LEU A 58 5.84 -13.72 3.83
N ALA A 59 6.70 -14.67 4.20
CA ALA A 59 7.29 -14.78 5.53
C ALA A 59 8.13 -13.54 5.93
N GLN A 60 8.71 -12.87 4.93
CA GLN A 60 9.57 -11.68 5.07
C GLN A 60 8.81 -10.36 4.91
N THR A 61 7.54 -10.40 4.50
CA THR A 61 6.76 -9.21 4.18
C THR A 61 5.67 -8.97 5.23
N LEU A 62 5.67 -7.77 5.81
CA LEU A 62 4.58 -7.25 6.62
C LEU A 62 3.49 -6.67 5.71
N ILE A 63 2.22 -6.94 5.99
CA ILE A 63 1.09 -6.33 5.27
C ILE A 63 0.30 -5.49 6.27
N ILE A 64 0.21 -4.19 6.03
CA ILE A 64 -0.52 -3.24 6.87
C ILE A 64 -1.72 -2.72 6.09
N VAL A 65 -2.93 -3.06 6.55
CA VAL A 65 -4.16 -2.42 6.06
C VAL A 65 -4.47 -1.22 6.95
N VAL A 66 -4.49 -0.03 6.38
CA VAL A 66 -4.89 1.20 7.07
C VAL A 66 -6.34 1.46 6.71
N VAL A 67 -7.28 1.01 7.55
CA VAL A 67 -8.71 1.30 7.34
C VAL A 67 -8.95 2.74 7.73
N ASN A 68 -9.23 3.58 6.76
CA ASN A 68 -9.24 5.02 6.92
C ASN A 68 -10.55 5.65 6.48
N ASN A 69 -10.95 6.71 7.18
CA ASN A 69 -11.90 7.68 6.65
C ASN A 69 -11.59 9.08 7.15
N ARG A 70 -12.10 10.06 6.40
CA ARG A 70 -12.14 11.44 6.87
C ARG A 70 -13.23 11.62 7.92
N VAL A 71 -13.16 12.70 8.68
CA VAL A 71 -14.20 13.08 9.66
C VAL A 71 -15.58 13.32 9.02
N ASP A 72 -15.64 13.63 7.72
CA ASP A 72 -16.84 13.95 6.96
C ASP A 72 -17.32 12.80 6.05
N VAL A 73 -16.85 11.57 6.33
CA VAL A 73 -17.23 10.36 5.59
C VAL A 73 -18.73 10.11 5.62
N SER A 74 -19.27 9.48 4.57
CA SER A 74 -20.68 9.11 4.57
C SER A 74 -20.99 8.04 5.63
N PRO A 75 -22.23 7.98 6.16
CA PRO A 75 -22.61 6.92 7.09
C PRO A 75 -22.44 5.51 6.53
N ALA A 76 -22.64 5.33 5.22
CA ALA A 76 -22.48 4.04 4.56
C ALA A 76 -21.02 3.57 4.54
N GLU A 77 -20.11 4.44 4.10
CA GLU A 77 -18.66 4.15 4.10
C GLU A 77 -18.11 3.96 5.52
N PHE A 78 -18.59 4.74 6.50
CA PHE A 78 -18.22 4.54 7.89
C PHE A 78 -18.63 3.15 8.39
N VAL A 79 -19.89 2.75 8.15
CA VAL A 79 -20.38 1.41 8.52
C VAL A 79 -19.57 0.32 7.82
N ASP A 80 -19.23 0.52 6.55
CA ASP A 80 -18.37 -0.41 5.80
C ASP A 80 -17.00 -0.59 6.47
N ASN A 81 -16.31 0.52 6.75
CA ASN A 81 -15.02 0.50 7.45
C ASN A 81 -15.10 -0.21 8.82
N GLN A 82 -16.16 0.04 9.60
CA GLN A 82 -16.35 -0.64 10.90
C GLN A 82 -16.60 -2.15 10.74
N ASN A 83 -17.19 -2.60 9.62
CA ASN A 83 -17.28 -4.03 9.29
C ASN A 83 -15.90 -4.57 8.90
N THR A 84 -15.15 -3.85 8.06
CA THR A 84 -13.80 -4.22 7.62
C THR A 84 -12.83 -4.36 8.79
N LEU A 85 -12.86 -3.43 9.76
CA LEU A 85 -12.08 -3.50 10.99
C LEU A 85 -12.38 -4.76 11.81
N ARG A 86 -13.67 -5.10 11.97
CA ARG A 86 -14.10 -6.32 12.68
C ARG A 86 -13.66 -7.58 11.95
N TRP A 87 -13.76 -7.60 10.62
CA TRP A 87 -13.29 -8.71 9.81
C TRP A 87 -11.78 -8.90 9.94
N LEU A 88 -10.97 -7.84 9.80
CA LEU A 88 -9.52 -7.91 10.00
C LEU A 88 -9.14 -8.35 11.43
N GLN A 89 -9.91 -7.95 12.44
CA GLN A 89 -9.72 -8.39 13.83
C GLN A 89 -9.95 -9.90 14.02
N SER A 90 -10.73 -10.54 13.14
CA SER A 90 -10.93 -12.01 13.17
C SER A 90 -9.75 -12.80 12.60
N ILE A 91 -8.69 -12.13 12.12
CA ILE A 91 -7.49 -12.73 11.52
C ILE A 91 -7.86 -13.64 10.34
N PRO A 92 -8.41 -13.08 9.24
CA PRO A 92 -8.94 -13.87 8.13
C PRO A 92 -7.84 -14.60 7.32
N TYR A 93 -6.60 -14.14 7.41
CA TYR A 93 -5.45 -14.70 6.71
C TYR A 93 -4.32 -15.03 7.69
N PRO A 94 -4.41 -16.11 8.47
CA PRO A 94 -3.40 -16.48 9.47
C PRO A 94 -2.02 -16.81 8.87
N GLN A 95 -1.96 -17.12 7.56
CA GLN A 95 -0.72 -17.34 6.82
C GLN A 95 0.01 -16.05 6.44
N LEU A 96 -0.67 -14.89 6.48
CA LEU A 96 -0.08 -13.59 6.17
C LEU A 96 0.39 -12.92 7.46
N ASN A 97 1.51 -12.17 7.38
CA ASN A 97 1.87 -11.21 8.43
C ASN A 97 0.99 -9.96 8.30
N LEU A 98 -0.32 -10.13 8.49
CA LEU A 98 -1.33 -9.11 8.25
C LEU A 98 -1.68 -8.37 9.55
N VAL A 99 -1.61 -7.05 9.49
CA VAL A 99 -2.04 -6.16 10.56
C VAL A 99 -3.00 -5.11 10.05
N ARG A 100 -3.73 -4.52 10.99
CA ARG A 100 -4.58 -3.37 10.74
C ARG A 100 -4.12 -2.15 11.52
N ILE A 101 -4.34 -0.98 10.94
CA ILE A 101 -4.36 0.30 11.63
C ILE A 101 -5.77 0.84 11.49
N ASP A 102 -6.36 1.25 12.61
CA ASP A 102 -7.67 1.89 12.65
C ASP A 102 -7.50 3.40 12.57
N ALA A 103 -7.74 3.96 11.38
CA ALA A 103 -7.81 5.39 11.11
C ALA A 103 -9.24 5.81 10.72
N SER A 104 -10.23 5.13 11.30
CA SER A 104 -11.64 5.21 10.90
C SER A 104 -12.59 5.41 12.09
N SER A 105 -12.38 4.70 13.19
CA SER A 105 -13.26 4.79 14.35
C SER A 105 -13.22 6.18 15.00
N LYS A 106 -14.26 6.50 15.78
CA LYS A 106 -14.43 7.81 16.39
C LYS A 106 -13.24 8.21 17.26
N GLY A 107 -12.64 9.36 16.95
CA GLY A 107 -11.42 9.89 17.57
C GLY A 107 -10.11 9.44 16.89
N LEU A 108 -10.19 8.59 15.86
CA LEU A 108 -9.06 8.09 15.06
C LEU A 108 -9.21 8.44 13.58
N GLU A 109 -10.23 9.19 13.18
CA GLU A 109 -10.44 9.60 11.80
C GLU A 109 -9.29 10.49 11.29
N ILE A 110 -9.08 10.46 9.97
CA ILE A 110 -8.18 11.37 9.29
C ILE A 110 -8.84 12.78 9.19
N PRO A 111 -8.08 13.87 9.34
CA PRO A 111 -8.60 15.23 9.12
C PRO A 111 -9.20 15.43 7.72
N ALA A 112 -10.21 16.31 7.59
CA ALA A 112 -10.93 16.51 6.33
C ALA A 112 -10.06 16.99 5.13
N GLY A 113 -8.95 17.67 5.40
CA GLY A 113 -8.02 18.18 4.38
C GLY A 113 -7.03 17.14 3.86
N ASP A 114 -7.01 15.96 4.45
CA ASP A 114 -6.14 14.84 4.08
C ASP A 114 -6.97 13.68 3.53
N GLY A 115 -6.29 12.64 3.05
CA GLY A 115 -6.95 11.44 2.53
C GLY A 115 -6.00 10.27 2.42
N VAL A 116 -6.06 9.57 1.29
CA VAL A 116 -5.27 8.37 1.04
C VAL A 116 -3.76 8.57 1.22
N GLY A 117 -3.25 9.78 0.93
CA GLY A 117 -1.83 10.11 1.15
C GLY A 117 -1.42 10.05 2.63
N LEU A 118 -2.26 10.55 3.54
CA LEU A 118 -2.02 10.47 4.97
C LEU A 118 -2.21 9.02 5.47
N ALA A 119 -3.19 8.29 4.96
CA ALA A 119 -3.36 6.87 5.28
C ALA A 119 -2.09 6.05 4.93
N ARG A 120 -1.52 6.27 3.73
CA ARG A 120 -0.23 5.66 3.35
C ARG A 120 0.90 6.07 4.28
N LYS A 121 1.00 7.37 4.60
CA LYS A 121 2.02 7.88 5.53
C LYS A 121 1.92 7.20 6.90
N ILE A 122 0.73 7.10 7.48
CA ILE A 122 0.48 6.41 8.76
C ILE A 122 0.98 4.97 8.68
N GLY A 123 0.63 4.24 7.62
CA GLY A 123 1.08 2.87 7.39
C GLY A 123 2.60 2.75 7.30
N PHE A 124 3.24 3.60 6.49
CA PHE A 124 4.69 3.57 6.32
C PHE A 124 5.43 3.94 7.60
N ASP A 125 5.01 5.01 8.27
CA ASP A 125 5.61 5.45 9.53
C ASP A 125 5.52 4.37 10.62
N ALA A 126 4.42 3.63 10.64
CA ALA A 126 4.25 2.50 11.54
C ALA A 126 5.14 1.30 11.13
N ALA A 127 5.24 1.00 9.83
CA ALA A 127 6.10 -0.08 9.31
C ALA A 127 7.58 0.11 9.67
N LEU A 128 8.10 1.34 9.61
CA LEU A 128 9.51 1.65 9.89
C LEU A 128 10.00 1.11 11.25
N GLN A 129 9.10 0.93 12.22
CA GLN A 129 9.41 0.39 13.55
C GLN A 129 9.57 -1.14 13.56
N LEU A 130 9.06 -1.84 12.54
CA LEU A 130 8.97 -3.30 12.45
C LEU A 130 9.86 -3.90 11.34
N LEU A 131 10.55 -3.05 10.57
CA LEU A 131 11.44 -3.51 9.52
C LEU A 131 12.82 -3.91 10.05
N ASP A 132 13.42 -4.93 9.44
CA ASP A 132 14.81 -5.31 9.66
C ASP A 132 15.75 -4.36 8.92
N TRP A 133 16.28 -3.39 9.67
CA TRP A 133 17.26 -2.43 9.17
C TRP A 133 18.64 -3.02 8.86
N LYS A 134 18.85 -4.34 8.99
CA LYS A 134 20.09 -5.02 8.55
C LYS A 134 20.07 -5.40 7.07
N VAL A 135 18.89 -5.47 6.43
CA VAL A 135 18.71 -6.02 5.09
C VAL A 135 18.16 -5.00 4.07
N ASP A 136 18.37 -3.70 4.33
CA ASP A 136 17.90 -2.59 3.49
C ASP A 136 16.43 -2.74 3.05
N PRO A 137 15.49 -2.61 4.01
CA PRO A 137 14.14 -3.10 3.84
C PRO A 137 13.32 -2.25 2.86
N LEU A 138 12.28 -2.85 2.28
CA LEU A 138 11.44 -2.22 1.27
C LEU A 138 10.11 -1.70 1.83
N LEU A 139 9.64 -0.59 1.28
CA LEU A 139 8.29 -0.05 1.47
C LEU A 139 7.53 -0.15 0.16
N ILE A 140 6.33 -0.72 0.20
CA ILE A 140 5.50 -0.99 -0.97
C ILE A 140 4.12 -0.36 -0.72
N SER A 141 3.64 0.44 -1.67
CA SER A 141 2.27 0.95 -1.69
C SER A 141 1.43 0.10 -2.64
N LEU A 142 0.23 -0.28 -2.20
CA LEU A 142 -0.73 -1.03 -2.99
C LEU A 142 -2.14 -0.54 -2.62
N ASP A 143 -3.08 -0.49 -3.57
CA ASP A 143 -4.47 -0.15 -3.26
C ASP A 143 -5.27 -1.39 -2.85
N GLY A 144 -6.30 -1.19 -2.02
CA GLY A 144 -7.11 -2.31 -1.53
C GLY A 144 -8.06 -2.89 -2.57
N ASP A 145 -8.19 -2.28 -3.75
CA ASP A 145 -8.94 -2.77 -4.90
C ASP A 145 -8.07 -3.33 -6.04
N THR A 146 -6.78 -3.57 -5.78
CA THR A 146 -5.83 -4.05 -6.78
C THR A 146 -5.57 -5.54 -6.69
N LEU A 147 -5.81 -6.26 -7.80
CA LEU A 147 -5.38 -7.64 -7.94
C LEU A 147 -3.89 -7.70 -8.33
N VAL A 148 -3.12 -8.50 -7.62
CA VAL A 148 -1.70 -8.76 -7.92
C VAL A 148 -1.50 -10.13 -8.57
N ASP A 149 -0.38 -10.28 -9.27
CA ASP A 149 0.08 -11.57 -9.78
C ASP A 149 0.81 -12.38 -8.70
N HIS A 150 0.89 -13.70 -8.91
CA HIS A 150 1.52 -14.65 -7.98
C HIS A 150 3.04 -14.45 -7.83
N ASN A 151 3.66 -13.71 -8.74
CA ASN A 151 5.08 -13.35 -8.72
C ASN A 151 5.31 -11.88 -8.35
N TYR A 152 4.29 -11.17 -7.84
CA TYR A 152 4.37 -9.75 -7.52
C TYR A 152 5.49 -9.44 -6.53
N LEU A 153 5.53 -10.13 -5.38
CA LEU A 153 6.55 -9.92 -4.36
C LEU A 153 7.93 -10.35 -4.82
N SER A 154 8.06 -11.53 -5.43
CA SER A 154 9.35 -12.03 -5.90
C SER A 154 9.96 -11.08 -6.94
N THR A 155 9.15 -10.56 -7.86
CA THR A 155 9.61 -9.59 -8.86
C THR A 155 10.10 -8.28 -8.22
N ILE A 156 9.43 -7.81 -7.16
CA ILE A 156 9.88 -6.63 -6.41
C ILE A 156 11.22 -6.93 -5.72
N PHE A 157 11.33 -8.04 -4.99
CA PHE A 157 12.59 -8.41 -4.32
C PHE A 157 13.74 -8.58 -5.31
N ASP A 158 13.51 -9.24 -6.45
CA ASP A 158 14.50 -9.43 -7.50
C ASP A 158 14.95 -8.08 -8.09
N HIS A 159 14.00 -7.17 -8.33
CA HIS A 159 14.31 -5.82 -8.85
C HIS A 159 15.25 -5.04 -7.95
N PHE A 160 14.99 -5.03 -6.63
CA PHE A 160 15.84 -4.32 -5.66
C PHE A 160 17.12 -5.09 -5.30
N SER A 161 17.16 -6.41 -5.50
CA SER A 161 18.39 -7.20 -5.29
C SER A 161 19.38 -7.06 -6.46
N ALA A 162 18.88 -6.81 -7.67
CA ALA A 162 19.69 -6.75 -8.89
C ALA A 162 20.46 -5.44 -9.10
N GLY A 163 20.21 -4.39 -8.31
CA GLY A 163 20.86 -3.10 -8.53
C GLY A 163 20.61 -2.04 -7.45
N GLU A 164 21.11 -0.83 -7.71
CA GLU A 164 21.07 0.30 -6.77
C GLU A 164 19.80 1.17 -6.89
N ASN A 165 18.77 0.68 -7.59
CA ASN A 165 17.51 1.40 -7.72
C ASN A 165 16.93 1.70 -6.33
N ARG A 166 16.58 2.97 -6.08
CA ARG A 166 16.02 3.41 -4.80
C ARG A 166 14.50 3.34 -4.76
N SER A 167 13.86 3.39 -5.93
CA SER A 167 12.42 3.33 -6.09
C SER A 167 12.03 2.73 -7.44
N ALA A 168 10.81 2.23 -7.51
CA ALA A 168 10.20 1.66 -8.69
C ALA A 168 8.71 2.00 -8.71
N VAL A 169 8.20 2.31 -9.91
CA VAL A 169 6.75 2.34 -10.16
C VAL A 169 6.34 0.99 -10.71
N ILE A 170 5.26 0.43 -10.19
CA ILE A 170 4.81 -0.90 -10.57
C ILE A 170 3.85 -0.76 -11.77
N PRO A 171 4.09 -1.47 -12.89
CA PRO A 171 3.17 -1.46 -14.02
C PRO A 171 1.77 -1.92 -13.61
N PHE A 172 0.75 -1.26 -14.15
CA PHE A 172 -0.65 -1.59 -13.87
C PHE A 172 -1.49 -1.58 -15.15
N HIS A 173 -2.65 -2.20 -15.03
CA HIS A 173 -3.76 -2.06 -15.97
C HIS A 173 -5.07 -2.14 -15.19
N HIS A 174 -6.08 -1.43 -15.66
CA HIS A 174 -7.40 -1.44 -15.06
C HIS A 174 -8.17 -2.68 -15.49
N GLN A 175 -8.87 -3.26 -14.52
CA GLN A 175 -9.76 -4.39 -14.74
C GLN A 175 -10.88 -4.04 -15.73
N PHE A 176 -11.45 -5.06 -16.35
CA PHE A 176 -12.63 -4.88 -17.20
C PHE A 176 -13.83 -4.42 -16.36
N SER A 177 -14.52 -3.39 -16.84
CA SER A 177 -15.80 -2.97 -16.29
C SER A 177 -16.96 -3.56 -17.11
N PRO A 178 -17.95 -4.22 -16.48
CA PRO A 178 -19.14 -4.67 -17.18
C PRO A 178 -20.05 -3.49 -17.59
N PHE A 179 -19.82 -2.29 -17.05
CA PHE A 179 -20.57 -1.09 -17.38
C PHE A 179 -19.90 -0.36 -18.56
N PRO A 180 -20.56 -0.24 -19.73
CA PRO A 180 -19.93 0.27 -20.95
C PRO A 180 -19.37 1.69 -20.82
N GLU A 181 -20.05 2.59 -20.12
CA GLU A 181 -19.59 3.97 -19.93
C GLU A 181 -18.32 4.04 -19.09
N GLN A 182 -18.27 3.27 -18.00
CA GLN A 182 -17.10 3.17 -17.14
C GLN A 182 -15.93 2.49 -17.87
N GLU A 183 -16.19 1.42 -18.62
CA GLU A 183 -15.16 0.75 -19.44
C GLU A 183 -14.58 1.71 -20.47
N ALA A 184 -15.42 2.47 -21.17
CA ALA A 184 -14.97 3.48 -22.10
C ALA A 184 -14.10 4.53 -21.38
N ALA A 185 -14.54 5.06 -20.25
CA ALA A 185 -13.77 6.05 -19.48
C ALA A 185 -12.40 5.51 -19.04
N ILE A 186 -12.36 4.27 -18.52
CA ILE A 186 -11.12 3.58 -18.15
C ILE A 186 -10.16 3.48 -19.34
N ARG A 187 -10.63 3.01 -20.51
CA ARG A 187 -9.75 2.85 -21.68
C ARG A 187 -9.24 4.17 -22.24
N HIS A 188 -10.06 5.23 -22.22
CA HIS A 188 -9.59 6.56 -22.59
C HIS A 188 -8.51 7.07 -21.63
N TYR A 189 -8.68 6.85 -20.33
CA TYR A 189 -7.70 7.23 -19.32
C TYR A 189 -6.38 6.46 -19.49
N GLU A 190 -6.43 5.15 -19.69
CA GLU A 190 -5.23 4.34 -19.95
C GLU A 190 -4.52 4.75 -21.24
N LEU A 191 -5.28 5.00 -22.31
CA LEU A 191 -4.71 5.46 -23.57
C LEU A 191 -4.01 6.81 -23.41
N TYR A 192 -4.60 7.73 -22.64
CA TYR A 192 -3.98 9.01 -22.30
C TYR A 192 -2.63 8.81 -21.58
N LEU A 193 -2.61 8.00 -20.50
CA LEU A 193 -1.38 7.76 -19.73
C LEU A 193 -0.28 7.14 -20.58
N ARG A 194 -0.63 6.13 -21.40
CA ARG A 194 0.32 5.46 -22.30
C ARG A 194 0.83 6.39 -23.40
N SER A 195 -0.05 7.21 -23.97
CA SER A 195 0.34 8.19 -25.01
C SER A 195 1.25 9.26 -24.44
N TYR A 196 0.99 9.72 -23.21
CA TYR A 196 1.84 10.67 -22.50
C TYR A 196 3.24 10.10 -22.25
N LEU A 197 3.31 8.88 -21.70
CA LEU A 197 4.57 8.18 -21.47
C LEU A 197 5.35 7.95 -22.78
N PHE A 198 4.65 7.56 -23.85
CA PHE A 198 5.26 7.39 -25.17
C PHE A 198 5.86 8.71 -25.69
N GLY A 199 5.14 9.82 -25.57
CA GLY A 199 5.64 11.15 -25.94
C GLY A 199 6.90 11.54 -25.17
N LEU A 200 6.93 11.31 -23.85
CA LEU A 200 8.12 11.55 -23.02
C LEU A 200 9.32 10.68 -23.44
N THR A 201 9.06 9.41 -23.77
CA THR A 201 10.07 8.48 -24.25
C THR A 201 10.67 8.96 -25.58
N MET A 202 9.82 9.33 -26.53
CA MET A 202 10.25 9.86 -27.84
C MET A 202 11.04 11.16 -27.71
N ALA A 203 10.74 11.98 -26.70
CA ALA A 203 11.48 13.20 -26.40
C ALA A 203 12.82 12.95 -25.66
N GLY A 204 13.15 11.70 -25.31
CA GLY A 204 14.34 11.38 -24.52
C GLY A 204 14.29 11.92 -23.09
N SER A 205 13.09 12.12 -22.54
CA SER A 205 12.92 12.64 -21.18
C SER A 205 13.45 11.65 -20.14
N PRO A 206 14.23 12.09 -19.14
CA PRO A 206 14.63 11.23 -18.02
C PRO A 206 13.45 10.86 -17.11
N TYR A 207 12.29 11.51 -17.29
CA TYR A 207 11.06 11.26 -16.54
C TYR A 207 10.05 10.40 -17.33
N ALA A 208 10.51 9.66 -18.33
CA ALA A 208 9.69 8.76 -19.12
C ALA A 208 9.33 7.47 -18.35
N PHE A 209 8.58 7.63 -17.26
CA PHE A 209 7.94 6.57 -16.48
C PHE A 209 6.54 7.02 -16.04
N HIS A 210 5.69 6.08 -15.63
CA HIS A 210 4.38 6.44 -15.08
C HIS A 210 4.56 7.21 -13.78
N SER A 211 4.42 8.53 -13.81
CA SER A 211 4.51 9.38 -12.61
C SER A 211 3.23 9.41 -11.77
N ILE A 212 2.17 8.77 -12.27
CA ILE A 212 0.84 8.70 -11.66
C ILE A 212 0.48 7.22 -11.55
N GLY A 213 0.50 6.71 -10.32
CA GLY A 213 0.17 5.32 -10.00
C GLY A 213 0.29 5.11 -8.50
N SER A 214 -0.70 4.45 -7.92
CA SER A 214 -0.74 4.15 -6.50
C SER A 214 0.16 2.98 -6.10
N ALA A 215 0.52 2.11 -7.05
CA ALA A 215 1.42 0.99 -6.86
C ALA A 215 2.88 1.38 -7.12
N PHE A 216 3.67 1.45 -6.06
CA PHE A 216 5.10 1.75 -6.13
C PHE A 216 5.84 1.05 -4.99
N ALA A 217 7.16 0.92 -5.13
CA ALA A 217 8.04 0.41 -4.10
C ALA A 217 9.28 1.29 -3.97
N CYS A 218 9.85 1.37 -2.77
CA CYS A 218 11.12 2.03 -2.52
C CYS A 218 11.90 1.36 -1.40
N ARG A 219 13.20 1.64 -1.34
CA ARG A 219 14.01 1.34 -0.16
C ARG A 219 13.54 2.23 0.98
N ALA A 220 13.46 1.69 2.20
CA ALA A 220 12.96 2.41 3.35
C ALA A 220 13.87 3.58 3.79
N ASP A 221 15.11 3.63 3.29
CA ASP A 221 16.08 4.70 3.53
C ASP A 221 16.13 5.78 2.44
N ALA A 222 15.31 5.65 1.39
CA ALA A 222 15.30 6.51 0.21
C ALA A 222 14.87 7.96 0.50
#